data_AF-A0A8H5QZK5-F1
#
_entry.id   AF-A0A8H5QZK5-F1
#
_cell.length_a   1.000
_cell.length_b   1.000
_cell.length_c   1.000
_cell.angle_alpha   90.00
_cell.angle_beta   90.00
_cell.angle_gamma   90.00
#
_symmetry.space_group_name_H-M   'P 1'
#
loop_
_entity.id
_entity.type
_entity.pdbx_description
1 polymer ?
#
loop_
_entity_poly.entity_id
_entity_poly.type
_entity_poly.pdbx_seq_one_letter_code
_entity_poly.pdbx_strand_id
1 'polypeptide(L)'
;MWKDPSHVYAGTAYSLAVQNGLFVDGHEQDFARTHTSLSKEMRDMRAHLWLNCCLVFQATSLCDGLPHLSISESKPYQRKARLEEIVDASFHYRIKCHDILIDATRAFGDIINEQGEGSKSLPPLIRIFSEQVEAIPLPLRDDLCYLTRCCTRLAISAYYFFLRSHDFKKPGLITTFSTATEVLDVVSRLDAMQDFALYASNYYTRMALLAAFCILRIVRSQLKEHIDLRDAQQSLFKAISFVKRRSMQHGDLDERYGTILSQLWSNSDSMDTSTANGLDLRIRSRLFMSVVFDSLWWWRVEYNGQGSPYDTDNTAPEPGQSDDTDASTFWNSTAAPVGDSFGLSNLPEVYMDWNFPLNIDYIG
;
A
#
# COMPACT_ATOMS: atom_id res chain seq x y z
N MET A 1 -7.09 -6.53 8.24
CA MET A 1 -6.35 -6.96 7.02
C MET A 1 -6.24 -8.48 6.91
N TRP A 2 -6.11 -9.27 7.98
CA TRP A 2 -6.09 -10.75 7.84
C TRP A 2 -7.42 -11.37 7.38
N LYS A 3 -8.54 -10.66 7.58
CA LYS A 3 -9.87 -11.05 7.07
C LYS A 3 -10.20 -10.53 5.66
N ASP A 4 -9.28 -9.80 5.01
CA ASP A 4 -9.51 -9.30 3.64
C ASP A 4 -9.30 -10.46 2.64
N PRO A 5 -10.34 -10.93 1.95
CA PRO A 5 -10.21 -12.05 1.03
C PRO A 5 -9.65 -11.62 -0.33
N SER A 6 -9.40 -10.33 -0.57
CA SER A 6 -8.99 -9.80 -1.88
C SER A 6 -7.75 -10.48 -2.43
N HIS A 7 -6.72 -10.69 -1.60
CA HIS A 7 -5.50 -11.39 -2.02
C HIS A 7 -5.77 -12.84 -2.43
N VAL A 8 -6.63 -13.55 -1.68
CA VAL A 8 -7.00 -14.94 -1.98
C VAL A 8 -7.78 -15.03 -3.29
N TYR A 9 -8.74 -14.14 -3.51
CA TYR A 9 -9.52 -14.09 -4.74
C TYR A 9 -8.67 -13.71 -5.95
N ALA A 10 -7.80 -12.71 -5.82
CA ALA A 10 -6.89 -12.33 -6.88
C ALA A 10 -5.92 -13.47 -7.23
N GLY A 11 -5.39 -14.18 -6.23
CA GLY A 11 -4.56 -15.36 -6.42
C GLY A 11 -5.31 -16.51 -7.11
N THR A 12 -6.56 -16.76 -6.72
CA THR A 12 -7.40 -17.79 -7.34
C THR A 12 -7.69 -17.46 -8.80
N ALA A 13 -8.03 -16.21 -9.12
CA ALA A 13 -8.23 -15.76 -10.50
C ALA A 13 -6.96 -15.96 -11.35
N TYR A 14 -5.80 -15.60 -10.81
CA TYR A 14 -4.51 -15.82 -11.46
C TYR A 14 -4.24 -17.32 -11.68
N SER A 15 -4.40 -18.16 -10.66
CA SER A 15 -4.17 -19.61 -10.77
C SER A 15 -5.13 -20.28 -11.77
N LEU A 16 -6.40 -19.87 -11.81
CA LEU A 16 -7.35 -20.34 -12.82
C LEU A 16 -6.93 -19.91 -14.23
N ALA A 17 -6.44 -18.69 -14.41
CA ALA A 17 -5.93 -18.23 -15.69
C ALA A 17 -4.73 -19.07 -16.17
N VAL A 18 -3.83 -19.44 -15.26
CA VAL A 18 -2.72 -20.36 -15.54
C VAL A 18 -3.23 -21.75 -15.91
N GLN A 19 -4.13 -22.32 -15.12
CA GLN A 19 -4.70 -23.65 -15.38
C GLN A 19 -5.42 -23.75 -16.73
N ASN A 20 -6.02 -22.64 -17.18
CA ASN A 20 -6.69 -22.54 -18.48
C ASN A 20 -5.75 -22.13 -19.63
N GLY A 21 -4.45 -22.02 -19.38
CA GLY A 21 -3.44 -21.68 -20.40
C GLY A 21 -3.62 -20.29 -21.01
N LEU A 22 -4.10 -19.30 -20.24
CA LEU A 22 -4.31 -17.94 -20.76
C LEU A 22 -2.99 -17.21 -21.04
N PHE A 23 -1.90 -17.61 -20.36
CA PHE A 23 -0.56 -17.05 -20.52
C PHE A 23 0.18 -17.57 -21.76
N VAL A 24 -0.35 -18.63 -22.38
CA VAL A 24 0.31 -19.34 -23.48
C VAL A 24 -0.24 -18.85 -24.80
N ASP A 25 0.67 -18.60 -25.73
CA ASP A 25 0.37 -18.09 -27.04
C ASP A 25 0.76 -19.11 -28.11
N GLY A 26 -0.22 -19.55 -28.92
CA GLY A 26 -0.03 -20.54 -29.99
C GLY A 26 0.07 -21.99 -29.54
N HIS A 27 0.02 -22.28 -28.24
CA HIS A 27 -0.04 -23.63 -27.68
C HIS A 27 -1.30 -23.85 -26.81
N GLU A 28 -2.42 -23.25 -27.21
CA GLU A 28 -3.68 -23.32 -26.45
C GLU A 28 -4.26 -24.74 -26.40
N GLN A 29 -3.94 -25.57 -27.40
CA GLN A 29 -4.37 -26.97 -27.47
C GLN A 29 -3.88 -27.80 -26.27
N ASP A 30 -2.71 -27.49 -25.70
CA ASP A 30 -2.13 -28.23 -24.57
C ASP A 30 -2.98 -28.09 -23.29
N PHE A 31 -3.86 -27.09 -23.26
CA PHE A 31 -4.75 -26.79 -22.13
C PHE A 31 -6.22 -27.13 -22.43
N ALA A 32 -6.50 -27.77 -23.57
CA ALA A 32 -7.85 -28.15 -23.99
C ALA A 32 -7.95 -29.64 -24.32
N ARG A 33 -9.03 -30.29 -23.87
CA ARG A 33 -9.28 -31.71 -24.15
C ARG A 33 -9.82 -31.96 -25.57
N THR A 34 -10.46 -30.95 -26.15
CA THR A 34 -11.02 -31.00 -27.49
C THR A 34 -10.12 -30.22 -28.45
N HIS A 35 -10.14 -30.61 -29.73
CA HIS A 35 -9.43 -29.86 -30.75
C HIS A 35 -9.91 -28.40 -30.75
N THR A 36 -8.99 -27.46 -30.55
CA THR A 36 -9.29 -26.06 -30.33
C THR A 36 -8.70 -25.24 -31.47
N SER A 37 -9.56 -24.57 -32.24
CA SER A 37 -9.17 -23.54 -33.20
C SER A 37 -9.77 -22.23 -32.70
N LEU A 38 -8.92 -21.29 -32.26
CA LEU A 38 -9.36 -20.00 -31.76
C LEU A 38 -9.32 -18.95 -32.86
N SER A 39 -10.37 -18.14 -32.94
CA SER A 39 -10.35 -16.92 -33.74
C SER A 39 -9.30 -15.93 -33.20
N LYS A 40 -8.89 -14.95 -34.02
CA LYS A 40 -8.02 -13.87 -33.57
C LYS A 40 -8.62 -13.14 -32.37
N GLU A 41 -9.89 -12.76 -32.45
CA GLU A 41 -10.62 -12.06 -31.38
C GLU A 41 -10.62 -12.84 -30.06
N MET A 42 -10.84 -14.15 -30.09
CA MET A 42 -10.79 -14.98 -28.88
C MET A 42 -9.38 -15.04 -28.27
N ARG A 43 -8.33 -15.07 -29.11
CA ARG A 43 -6.94 -15.02 -28.62
C ARG A 43 -6.62 -13.67 -27.99
N ASP A 44 -7.04 -12.58 -28.63
CA ASP A 44 -6.83 -11.22 -28.12
C ASP A 44 -7.57 -11.03 -26.78
N MET A 45 -8.81 -11.52 -26.66
CA MET A 45 -9.57 -11.50 -25.41
C MET A 45 -8.92 -12.34 -24.30
N ARG A 46 -8.38 -13.53 -24.63
CA ARG A 46 -7.64 -14.36 -23.66
C ARG A 46 -6.38 -13.65 -23.15
N ALA A 47 -5.63 -13.00 -24.04
CA ALA A 47 -4.45 -12.23 -23.68
C ALA A 47 -4.82 -11.02 -22.78
N HIS A 48 -5.88 -10.29 -23.12
CA HIS A 48 -6.40 -9.22 -22.25
C HIS A 48 -6.77 -9.73 -20.86
N LEU A 49 -7.48 -10.86 -20.78
CA LEU A 49 -7.90 -11.44 -19.52
C LEU A 49 -6.69 -11.88 -18.68
N TRP A 50 -5.69 -12.53 -19.29
CA TRP A 50 -4.43 -12.88 -18.64
C TRP A 50 -3.76 -11.66 -18.02
N LEU A 51 -3.59 -10.59 -18.79
CA LEU A 51 -2.94 -9.36 -18.34
C LEU A 51 -3.69 -8.69 -17.19
N ASN A 52 -5.03 -8.68 -17.22
CA ASN A 52 -5.85 -8.18 -16.12
C ASN A 52 -5.68 -9.04 -14.86
N CYS A 53 -5.67 -10.38 -14.98
CA CYS A 53 -5.42 -11.27 -13.86
C CYS A 53 -4.03 -11.02 -13.25
N CYS A 54 -3.00 -10.86 -14.06
CA CYS A 54 -1.66 -10.50 -13.60
C CYS A 54 -1.67 -9.16 -12.84
N LEU A 55 -2.18 -8.10 -13.47
CA LEU A 55 -2.17 -6.75 -12.92
C LEU A 55 -2.93 -6.70 -11.57
N VAL A 56 -4.11 -7.30 -11.48
CA VAL A 56 -4.92 -7.31 -10.26
C VAL A 56 -4.23 -8.10 -9.15
N PHE A 57 -3.69 -9.28 -9.46
CA PHE A 57 -2.98 -10.09 -8.47
C PHE A 57 -1.75 -9.35 -7.92
N GLN A 58 -0.89 -8.87 -8.81
CA GLN A 58 0.34 -8.20 -8.44
C GLN A 58 0.07 -6.87 -7.70
N ALA A 59 -0.87 -6.04 -8.17
CA ALA A 59 -1.25 -4.81 -7.49
C ALA A 59 -1.82 -5.05 -6.09
N THR A 60 -2.65 -6.08 -5.92
CA THR A 60 -3.21 -6.45 -4.61
C THR A 60 -2.10 -6.88 -3.66
N SER A 61 -1.20 -7.76 -4.09
CA SER A 61 -0.05 -8.20 -3.26
C SER A 61 0.84 -7.02 -2.86
N LEU A 62 1.24 -6.18 -3.82
CA LEU A 62 2.12 -5.03 -3.55
C LEU A 62 1.48 -4.04 -2.56
N CYS A 63 0.19 -3.75 -2.70
CA CYS A 63 -0.54 -2.85 -1.79
C CYS A 63 -0.74 -3.42 -0.38
N ASP A 64 -0.70 -4.74 -0.21
CA ASP A 64 -0.69 -5.39 1.11
C ASP A 64 0.74 -5.59 1.66
N GLY A 65 1.74 -5.08 0.94
CA GLY A 65 3.16 -5.20 1.29
C GLY A 65 3.70 -6.61 1.14
N LEU A 66 3.11 -7.42 0.24
CA LEU A 66 3.51 -8.79 -0.02
C LEU A 66 4.29 -8.87 -1.33
N PRO A 67 5.38 -9.66 -1.38
CA PRO A 67 6.03 -9.98 -2.65
C PRO A 67 5.07 -10.81 -3.52
N HIS A 68 5.18 -10.65 -4.84
CA HIS A 68 4.44 -11.47 -5.79
C HIS A 68 5.40 -12.49 -6.43
N LEU A 69 4.95 -13.74 -6.53
CA LEU A 69 5.62 -14.80 -7.28
C LEU A 69 4.84 -15.02 -8.57
N SER A 70 5.29 -14.40 -9.66
CA SER A 70 4.71 -14.61 -10.99
C SER A 70 5.48 -15.71 -11.71
N ILE A 71 4.79 -16.43 -12.60
CA ILE A 71 5.44 -17.38 -13.50
C ILE A 71 6.39 -16.59 -14.40
N SER A 72 7.65 -17.03 -14.48
CA SER A 72 8.63 -16.50 -15.41
C SER A 72 8.20 -16.87 -16.82
N GLU A 73 7.84 -15.88 -17.63
CA GLU A 73 7.45 -16.11 -19.02
C GLU A 73 8.70 -16.26 -19.89
N SER A 74 8.75 -17.36 -20.64
CA SER A 74 9.95 -17.80 -21.36
C SER A 74 10.32 -16.97 -22.59
N LYS A 75 9.51 -15.96 -23.00
CA LYS A 75 9.77 -15.12 -24.20
C LYS A 75 9.25 -13.66 -24.10
N PRO A 76 9.94 -12.77 -23.38
CA PRO A 76 9.48 -11.39 -23.12
C PRO A 76 9.35 -10.50 -24.38
N TYR A 77 10.16 -10.74 -25.42
CA TYR A 77 10.16 -9.88 -26.62
C TYR A 77 8.92 -10.07 -27.51
N GLN A 78 8.41 -11.30 -27.62
CA GLN A 78 7.19 -11.62 -28.38
C GLN A 78 5.94 -11.06 -27.69
N ARG A 79 5.93 -11.06 -26.36
CA ARG A 79 4.87 -10.43 -25.53
C ARG A 79 4.77 -8.93 -25.81
N LYS A 80 5.91 -8.22 -25.91
CA LYS A 80 5.94 -6.75 -26.08
C LYS A 80 5.32 -6.26 -27.38
N ALA A 81 5.62 -6.90 -28.51
CA ALA A 81 5.04 -6.52 -29.80
C ALA A 81 3.54 -6.82 -29.88
N ARG A 82 3.09 -7.96 -29.34
CA ARG A 82 1.65 -8.27 -29.24
C ARG A 82 0.89 -7.36 -28.29
N LEU A 83 1.47 -7.00 -27.16
CA LEU A 83 0.84 -6.12 -26.17
C LEU A 83 0.39 -4.81 -26.81
N GLU A 84 1.26 -4.19 -27.62
CA GLU A 84 0.98 -2.93 -28.31
C GLU A 84 -0.14 -3.05 -29.36
N GLU A 85 -0.36 -4.25 -29.92
CA GLU A 85 -1.45 -4.51 -30.87
C GLU A 85 -2.78 -4.86 -30.21
N ILE A 86 -2.72 -5.47 -29.02
CA ILE A 86 -3.88 -6.05 -28.35
C ILE A 86 -4.56 -5.01 -27.47
N VAL A 87 -3.81 -4.26 -26.66
CA VAL A 87 -4.37 -3.41 -25.61
C VAL A 87 -4.36 -1.92 -25.97
N ASP A 88 -5.26 -1.14 -25.38
CA ASP A 88 -5.24 0.31 -25.53
C ASP A 88 -4.00 0.94 -24.88
N ALA A 89 -3.64 2.16 -25.33
CA ALA A 89 -2.44 2.86 -24.89
C ALA A 89 -2.40 3.08 -23.36
N SER A 90 -3.55 3.31 -22.74
CA SER A 90 -3.66 3.57 -21.30
C SER A 90 -3.44 2.31 -20.48
N PHE A 91 -4.04 1.19 -20.90
CA PHE A 91 -3.81 -0.11 -20.27
C PHE A 91 -2.36 -0.56 -20.43
N HIS A 92 -1.80 -0.41 -21.64
CA HIS A 92 -0.40 -0.71 -21.90
C HIS A 92 0.56 0.11 -21.02
N TYR A 93 0.27 1.40 -20.85
CA TYR A 93 1.03 2.29 -19.99
C TYR A 93 1.02 1.79 -18.53
N ARG A 94 -0.15 1.42 -18.00
CA ARG A 94 -0.26 0.86 -16.65
C ARG A 94 0.56 -0.41 -16.46
N ILE A 95 0.56 -1.32 -17.45
CA ILE A 95 1.39 -2.53 -17.41
C ILE A 95 2.88 -2.17 -17.32
N LYS A 96 3.36 -1.26 -18.18
CA LYS A 96 4.78 -0.84 -18.16
C LYS A 96 5.20 -0.24 -16.82
N CYS A 97 4.37 0.64 -16.24
CA CYS A 97 4.64 1.19 -14.90
C CYS A 97 4.65 0.10 -13.82
N HIS A 98 3.79 -0.91 -13.96
CA HIS A 98 3.71 -2.02 -13.02
C HIS A 98 4.92 -2.95 -13.11
N ASP A 99 5.36 -3.29 -14.33
CA ASP A 99 6.56 -4.11 -14.57
C ASP A 99 7.80 -3.45 -13.95
N ILE A 100 7.98 -2.14 -14.13
CA ILE A 100 9.08 -1.39 -13.50
C ILE A 100 8.99 -1.45 -11.98
N LEU A 101 7.81 -1.27 -11.40
CA LEU A 101 7.62 -1.32 -9.95
C LEU A 101 7.98 -2.69 -9.38
N ILE A 102 7.60 -3.74 -10.10
CA ILE A 102 7.90 -5.13 -9.76
C ILE A 102 9.41 -5.36 -9.75
N ASP A 103 10.11 -4.93 -10.80
CA ASP A 103 11.56 -5.11 -10.91
C ASP A 103 12.31 -4.29 -9.86
N ALA A 104 11.86 -3.06 -9.60
CA ALA A 104 12.38 -2.22 -8.54
C ALA A 104 12.23 -2.89 -7.16
N THR A 105 11.04 -3.41 -6.87
CA THR A 105 10.73 -4.08 -5.59
C THR A 105 11.65 -5.28 -5.36
N ARG A 106 11.91 -6.09 -6.40
CA ARG A 106 12.85 -7.23 -6.30
C ARG A 106 14.27 -6.76 -6.05
N ALA A 107 14.77 -5.82 -6.86
CA ALA A 107 16.12 -5.29 -6.74
C ALA A 107 16.38 -4.66 -5.37
N PHE A 108 15.39 -3.95 -4.80
CA PHE A 108 15.52 -3.34 -3.47
C PHE A 108 15.42 -4.37 -2.34
N GLY A 109 14.60 -5.42 -2.51
CA GLY A 109 14.44 -6.48 -1.53
C GLY A 109 15.76 -7.20 -1.22
N ASP A 110 16.53 -7.51 -2.26
CA ASP A 110 17.85 -8.13 -2.12
C ASP A 110 18.78 -7.24 -1.28
N ILE A 111 18.80 -5.94 -1.56
CA ILE A 111 19.68 -4.96 -0.91
C ILE A 111 19.26 -4.65 0.53
N ILE A 112 17.96 -4.55 0.82
CA ILE A 112 17.45 -4.20 2.16
C ILE A 112 17.75 -5.33 3.16
N ASN A 113 17.75 -6.57 2.69
CA ASN A 113 18.02 -7.75 3.51
C ASN A 113 19.52 -7.98 3.74
N GLU A 114 20.38 -7.47 2.86
CA GLU A 114 21.83 -7.51 3.05
C GLU A 114 22.28 -6.61 4.21
N GLN A 115 22.87 -7.20 5.25
CA GLN A 115 23.49 -6.43 6.33
C GLN A 115 24.83 -5.84 5.85
N GLY A 116 24.97 -4.52 5.87
CA GLY A 116 26.25 -3.84 5.63
C GLY A 116 26.22 -2.78 4.52
N GLU A 117 27.20 -2.83 3.61
CA GLU A 117 27.45 -1.79 2.60
C GLU A 117 26.39 -1.70 1.48
N GLY A 118 25.51 -2.70 1.35
CA GLY A 118 24.41 -2.72 0.37
C GLY A 118 23.51 -1.48 0.46
N SER A 119 23.37 -0.86 1.64
CA SER A 119 22.61 0.39 1.79
C SER A 119 23.12 1.55 0.92
N LYS A 120 24.38 1.51 0.43
CA LYS A 120 24.96 2.56 -0.43
C LYS A 120 24.54 2.43 -1.90
N SER A 121 24.16 1.24 -2.38
CA SER A 121 23.71 1.01 -3.76
C SER A 121 22.23 1.33 -3.98
N LEU A 122 21.45 1.37 -2.90
CA LEU A 122 20.01 1.64 -2.95
C LEU A 122 19.65 3.03 -3.53
N PRO A 123 20.26 4.17 -3.11
CA PRO A 123 19.87 5.48 -3.63
C PRO A 123 20.06 5.64 -5.16
N PRO A 124 21.18 5.22 -5.76
CA PRO A 124 21.32 5.21 -7.23
C PRO A 124 20.27 4.35 -7.93
N LEU A 125 19.91 3.18 -7.40
CA LEU A 125 18.90 2.32 -7.99
C LEU A 125 17.49 2.91 -7.90
N ILE A 126 17.13 3.53 -6.76
CA ILE A 126 15.87 4.28 -6.63
C ILE A 126 15.78 5.35 -7.74
N ARG A 127 16.87 6.08 -7.99
CA ARG A 127 16.90 7.09 -9.05
C ARG A 127 16.75 6.47 -10.44
N ILE A 128 17.49 5.40 -10.76
CA ILE A 128 17.43 4.71 -12.05
C ILE A 128 16.00 4.23 -12.34
N PHE A 129 15.35 3.56 -11.39
CA PHE A 129 13.98 3.09 -11.59
C PHE A 129 12.98 4.25 -11.71
N SER A 130 13.15 5.33 -10.93
CA SER A 130 12.32 6.54 -11.07
C SER A 130 12.46 7.17 -12.46
N GLU A 131 13.69 7.27 -12.99
CA GLU A 131 13.98 7.77 -14.35
C GLU A 131 13.37 6.88 -15.44
N GLN A 132 13.39 5.55 -15.26
CA GLN A 132 12.73 4.63 -16.19
C GLN A 132 11.22 4.85 -16.28
N VAL A 133 10.56 5.17 -15.16
CA VAL A 133 9.11 5.48 -15.15
C VAL A 133 8.83 6.77 -15.93
N GLU A 134 9.65 7.81 -15.74
CA GLU A 134 9.49 9.09 -16.45
C GLU A 134 9.76 8.96 -17.96
N ALA A 135 10.68 8.06 -18.34
CA ALA A 135 11.03 7.83 -19.74
C ALA A 135 9.91 7.17 -20.56
N ILE A 136 8.91 6.55 -19.93
CA ILE A 136 7.75 6.01 -20.65
C ILE A 136 6.93 7.20 -21.17
N PRO A 137 6.55 7.27 -22.46
CA PRO A 137 5.70 8.35 -22.95
C PRO A 137 4.28 8.26 -22.36
N LEU A 138 3.76 9.36 -21.80
CA LEU A 138 2.37 9.43 -21.34
C LEU A 138 1.41 9.43 -22.54
N PRO A 139 0.33 8.65 -22.49
CA PRO A 139 -0.80 8.81 -23.39
C PRO A 139 -1.37 10.23 -23.31
N LEU A 140 -1.79 10.78 -24.44
CA LEU A 140 -2.27 12.16 -24.54
C LEU A 140 -3.55 12.36 -23.70
N ARG A 141 -3.55 13.37 -22.82
CA ARG A 141 -4.71 13.77 -21.99
C ARG A 141 -5.26 12.63 -21.09
N ASP A 142 -4.39 11.75 -20.60
CA ASP A 142 -4.77 10.69 -19.68
C ASP A 142 -4.28 10.96 -18.24
N ASP A 143 -5.17 11.57 -17.46
CA ASP A 143 -4.91 11.88 -16.05
C ASP A 143 -4.77 10.64 -15.16
N LEU A 144 -5.37 9.51 -15.53
CA LEU A 144 -5.24 8.26 -14.77
C LEU A 144 -3.87 7.61 -15.01
N CYS A 145 -3.35 7.68 -16.24
CA CYS A 145 -1.98 7.30 -16.54
C CYS A 145 -0.98 8.23 -15.84
N TYR A 146 -1.26 9.52 -15.78
CA TYR A 146 -0.46 10.46 -14.99
C TYR A 146 -0.50 10.12 -13.50
N LEU A 147 -1.66 9.82 -12.92
CA LEU A 147 -1.77 9.33 -11.54
C LEU A 147 -0.95 8.04 -11.35
N THR A 148 -1.05 7.10 -12.28
CA THR A 148 -0.30 5.83 -12.24
C THR A 148 1.21 6.09 -12.18
N ARG A 149 1.72 7.05 -12.98
CA ARG A 149 3.13 7.47 -12.92
C ARG A 149 3.51 7.95 -11.54
N CYS A 150 2.77 8.92 -11.00
CA CYS A 150 3.05 9.52 -9.71
C CYS A 150 3.02 8.47 -8.60
N CYS A 151 2.03 7.56 -8.64
CA CYS A 151 1.95 6.40 -7.75
C CYS A 151 3.19 5.51 -7.84
N THR A 152 3.59 5.08 -9.03
CA THR A 152 4.78 4.22 -9.20
C THR A 152 6.05 4.92 -8.69
N ARG A 153 6.23 6.20 -9.01
CA ARG A 153 7.35 6.99 -8.50
C ARG A 153 7.32 7.14 -6.99
N LEU A 154 6.15 7.35 -6.39
CA LEU A 154 5.98 7.40 -4.94
C LEU A 154 6.38 6.07 -4.30
N ALA A 155 5.90 4.94 -4.81
CA ALA A 155 6.24 3.62 -4.31
C ALA A 155 7.76 3.36 -4.36
N ILE A 156 8.42 3.73 -5.46
CA ILE A 156 9.88 3.63 -5.60
C ILE A 156 10.59 4.55 -4.60
N SER A 157 10.14 5.81 -4.47
CA SER A 157 10.76 6.78 -3.57
C SER A 157 10.57 6.45 -2.08
N ALA A 158 9.51 5.74 -1.71
CA ALA A 158 9.27 5.30 -0.34
C ALA A 158 10.41 4.41 0.20
N TYR A 159 11.22 3.81 -0.67
CA TYR A 159 12.43 3.08 -0.30
C TYR A 159 13.52 3.98 0.31
N TYR A 160 13.45 5.32 0.18
CA TYR A 160 14.33 6.21 0.92
C TYR A 160 14.17 6.06 2.45
N PHE A 161 12.97 5.74 2.95
CA PHE A 161 12.77 5.45 4.38
C PHE A 161 13.58 4.24 4.89
N PHE A 162 14.01 3.36 3.97
CA PHE A 162 14.77 2.16 4.31
C PHE A 162 16.26 2.39 4.46
N LEU A 163 16.80 3.52 4.01
CA LEU A 163 18.22 3.82 4.23
C LEU A 163 18.52 3.86 5.74
N ARG A 164 19.77 3.73 6.15
CA ARG A 164 20.17 3.88 7.56
C ARG A 164 20.78 5.24 7.85
N SER A 165 21.55 5.78 6.89
CA SER A 165 22.15 7.10 7.01
C SER A 165 21.13 8.21 6.76
N HIS A 166 20.97 9.10 7.74
CA HIS A 166 20.10 10.27 7.61
C HIS A 166 20.53 11.20 6.48
N ASP A 167 21.84 11.36 6.23
CA ASP A 167 22.32 12.25 5.17
C ASP A 167 21.93 11.77 3.77
N PHE A 168 21.90 10.46 3.54
CA PHE A 168 21.41 9.89 2.27
C PHE A 168 19.87 9.88 2.18
N LYS A 169 19.16 9.83 3.32
CA LYS A 169 17.69 9.90 3.34
C LYS A 169 17.16 11.28 2.96
N LYS A 170 17.74 12.36 3.51
CA LYS A 170 17.14 13.70 3.48
C LYS A 170 16.76 14.18 2.08
N PRO A 171 17.66 14.20 1.06
CA PRO A 171 17.29 14.68 -0.28
C PRO A 171 16.23 13.80 -0.96
N GLY A 172 16.34 12.48 -0.76
CA GLY A 172 15.39 11.51 -1.30
C GLY A 172 14.00 11.69 -0.70
N LEU A 173 13.91 11.90 0.61
CA LEU A 173 12.64 12.11 1.30
C LEU A 173 11.98 13.45 0.99
N ILE A 174 12.75 14.51 0.71
CA ILE A 174 12.18 15.75 0.17
C ILE A 174 11.55 15.49 -1.21
N THR A 175 12.21 14.68 -2.05
CA THR A 175 11.64 14.26 -3.35
C THR A 175 10.38 13.39 -3.16
N THR A 176 10.38 12.50 -2.17
CA THR A 176 9.21 11.71 -1.77
C THR A 176 8.05 12.60 -1.31
N PHE A 177 8.32 13.65 -0.53
CA PHE A 177 7.32 14.63 -0.13
C PHE A 177 6.66 15.27 -1.35
N SER A 178 7.46 15.84 -2.27
CA SER A 178 6.92 16.46 -3.49
C SER A 178 6.11 15.49 -4.36
N THR A 179 6.56 14.23 -4.45
CA THR A 179 5.83 13.20 -5.22
C THR A 179 4.53 12.79 -4.52
N ALA A 180 4.52 12.74 -3.18
CA ALA A 180 3.34 12.43 -2.39
C ALA A 180 2.28 13.53 -2.47
N THR A 181 2.68 14.81 -2.41
CA THR A 181 1.75 15.93 -2.62
C THR A 181 1.17 15.90 -4.03
N GLU A 182 1.99 15.63 -5.05
CA GLU A 182 1.55 15.48 -6.44
C GLU A 182 0.52 14.34 -6.62
N VAL A 183 0.73 13.17 -5.99
CA VAL A 183 -0.27 12.09 -5.99
C VAL A 183 -1.62 12.57 -5.45
N LEU A 184 -1.61 13.29 -4.32
CA LEU A 184 -2.84 13.76 -3.67
C LEU A 184 -3.51 14.91 -4.45
N ASP A 185 -2.74 15.73 -5.15
CA ASP A 185 -3.25 16.74 -6.07
C ASP A 185 -3.98 16.10 -7.25
N VAL A 186 -3.38 15.09 -7.88
CA VAL A 186 -3.99 14.40 -9.01
C VAL A 186 -5.22 13.62 -8.58
N VAL A 187 -5.18 12.93 -7.43
CA VAL A 187 -6.36 12.25 -6.85
C VAL A 187 -7.49 13.24 -6.60
N SER A 188 -7.20 14.37 -5.94
CA SER A 188 -8.21 15.40 -5.65
C SER A 188 -8.80 16.01 -6.92
N ARG A 189 -7.98 16.23 -7.96
CA ARG A 189 -8.41 16.77 -9.24
C ARG A 189 -9.29 15.80 -10.02
N LEU A 190 -8.89 14.53 -10.08
CA LEU A 190 -9.70 13.46 -10.68
C LEU A 190 -11.04 13.31 -9.95
N ASP A 191 -11.03 13.39 -8.62
CA ASP A 191 -12.26 13.30 -7.84
C ASP A 191 -13.19 14.49 -8.09
N ALA A 192 -12.66 15.70 -8.14
CA ALA A 192 -13.45 16.90 -8.44
C ALA A 192 -14.02 16.91 -9.88
N MET A 193 -13.31 16.30 -10.85
CA MET A 193 -13.71 16.33 -12.26
C MET A 193 -14.57 15.14 -12.67
N GLN A 194 -14.42 13.99 -12.01
CA GLN A 194 -14.97 12.73 -12.50
C GLN A 194 -15.61 11.88 -11.41
N ASP A 195 -15.67 12.33 -10.14
CA ASP A 195 -16.12 11.53 -8.98
C ASP A 195 -15.25 10.30 -8.69
N PHE A 196 -13.94 10.42 -8.95
CA PHE A 196 -12.94 9.37 -8.80
C PHE A 196 -13.00 8.59 -7.48
N ALA A 197 -13.36 9.22 -6.36
CA ALA A 197 -13.52 8.51 -5.10
C ALA A 197 -14.48 7.31 -5.22
N LEU A 198 -15.59 7.45 -5.97
CA LEU A 198 -16.64 6.45 -6.05
C LEU A 198 -16.24 5.16 -6.80
N TYR A 199 -15.23 5.22 -7.68
CA TYR A 199 -14.82 4.09 -8.52
C TYR A 199 -13.32 3.83 -8.52
N ALA A 200 -12.52 4.58 -7.76
CA ALA A 200 -11.10 4.31 -7.63
C ALA A 200 -10.88 2.88 -7.10
N SER A 201 -10.00 2.15 -7.78
CA SER A 201 -9.62 0.81 -7.36
C SER A 201 -8.85 0.87 -6.04
N ASN A 202 -8.83 -0.26 -5.31
CA ASN A 202 -8.10 -0.38 -4.06
C ASN A 202 -6.61 0.03 -4.20
N TYR A 203 -6.00 -0.20 -5.37
CA TYR A 203 -4.65 0.24 -5.67
C TYR A 203 -4.48 1.76 -5.46
N TYR A 204 -5.31 2.59 -6.10
CA TYR A 204 -5.17 4.05 -5.99
C TYR A 204 -5.46 4.56 -4.58
N THR A 205 -6.39 3.94 -3.87
CA THR A 205 -6.65 4.26 -2.46
C THR A 205 -5.45 3.96 -1.58
N ARG A 206 -4.84 2.79 -1.75
CA ARG A 206 -3.62 2.39 -1.03
C ARG A 206 -2.46 3.33 -1.34
N MET A 207 -2.34 3.82 -2.59
CA MET A 207 -1.33 4.79 -2.98
C MET A 207 -1.59 6.20 -2.40
N ALA A 208 -2.85 6.64 -2.32
CA ALA A 208 -3.21 7.88 -1.65
C ALA A 208 -2.91 7.80 -0.14
N LEU A 209 -3.17 6.66 0.50
CA LEU A 209 -2.79 6.42 1.89
C LEU A 209 -1.27 6.42 2.07
N LEU A 210 -0.51 5.75 1.18
CA LEU A 210 0.95 5.81 1.19
C LEU A 210 1.44 7.26 1.12
N ALA A 211 0.88 8.07 0.23
CA ALA A 211 1.23 9.49 0.10
C ALA A 211 0.98 10.25 1.41
N ALA A 212 -0.20 10.08 1.99
CA ALA A 212 -0.57 10.72 3.26
C ALA A 212 0.37 10.31 4.41
N PHE A 213 0.68 9.03 4.55
CA PHE A 213 1.58 8.55 5.61
C PHE A 213 3.05 8.94 5.38
N CYS A 214 3.51 9.02 4.13
CA CYS A 214 4.81 9.62 3.80
C CYS A 214 4.88 11.07 4.29
N ILE A 215 3.86 11.88 3.98
CA ILE A 215 3.78 13.29 4.41
C ILE A 215 3.78 13.40 5.94
N LEU A 216 2.92 12.63 6.63
CA LEU A 216 2.86 12.63 8.10
C LEU A 216 4.21 12.30 8.74
N ARG A 217 4.90 11.27 8.24
CA ARG A 217 6.21 10.85 8.74
C ARG A 217 7.28 11.93 8.55
N ILE A 218 7.26 12.63 7.41
CA ILE A 218 8.21 13.71 7.12
C ILE A 218 7.94 14.93 8.02
N VAL A 219 6.68 15.35 8.15
CA VAL A 219 6.27 16.46 9.04
C VAL A 219 6.61 16.17 10.51
N ARG A 220 6.52 14.91 10.94
CA ARG A 220 6.84 14.49 12.30
C ARG A 220 8.33 14.13 12.47
N SER A 221 9.20 14.81 11.74
CA SER A 221 10.65 14.63 11.81
C SER A 221 11.38 15.97 11.70
N GLN A 222 12.72 15.95 11.81
CA GLN A 222 13.57 17.12 11.58
C GLN A 222 13.46 17.67 10.14
N LEU A 223 12.94 16.89 9.18
CA LEU A 223 12.70 17.38 7.81
C LEU A 223 11.57 18.41 7.71
N LYS A 224 10.76 18.58 8.77
CA LYS A 224 9.70 19.61 8.81
C LYS A 224 10.21 21.02 8.56
N GLU A 225 11.48 21.29 8.90
CA GLU A 225 12.14 22.58 8.68
C GLU A 225 12.48 22.85 7.21
N HIS A 226 12.41 21.82 6.36
CA HIS A 226 12.82 21.85 4.96
C HIS A 226 11.64 21.71 3.98
N ILE A 227 10.40 21.73 4.47
CA ILE A 227 9.18 21.58 3.67
C ILE A 227 8.17 22.69 3.99
N ASP A 228 7.25 23.00 3.07
CA ASP A 228 6.12 23.89 3.39
C ASP A 228 5.04 23.11 4.15
N LEU A 229 4.87 23.45 5.43
CA LEU A 229 3.89 22.82 6.32
C LEU A 229 2.45 23.07 5.88
N ARG A 230 2.18 24.18 5.17
CA ARG A 230 0.84 24.47 4.63
C ARG A 230 0.53 23.52 3.48
N ASP A 231 1.49 23.25 2.61
CA ASP A 231 1.32 22.30 1.52
C ASP A 231 1.13 20.88 2.06
N ALA A 232 1.87 20.52 3.11
CA ALA A 232 1.69 19.25 3.82
C ALA A 232 0.28 19.11 4.40
N GLN A 233 -0.20 20.15 5.09
CA GLN A 233 -1.53 20.20 5.69
C GLN A 233 -2.63 20.07 4.63
N GLN A 234 -2.56 20.86 3.56
CA GLN A 234 -3.53 20.83 2.46
C GLN A 234 -3.56 19.45 1.80
N SER A 235 -2.40 18.85 1.58
CA SER A 235 -2.29 17.51 0.99
C SER A 235 -2.93 16.45 1.89
N LEU A 236 -2.70 16.51 3.21
CA LEU A 236 -3.36 15.60 4.15
C LEU A 236 -4.88 15.77 4.17
N PHE A 237 -5.40 17.00 4.09
CA PHE A 237 -6.83 17.22 3.99
C PHE A 237 -7.42 16.68 2.68
N LYS A 238 -6.69 16.74 1.56
CA LYS A 238 -7.10 16.08 0.30
C LYS A 238 -7.24 14.56 0.51
N ALA A 239 -6.27 13.92 1.16
CA ALA A 239 -6.34 12.50 1.48
C ALA A 239 -7.53 12.15 2.40
N ILE A 240 -7.74 12.92 3.47
CA ILE A 240 -8.86 12.74 4.40
C ILE A 240 -10.21 12.89 3.68
N SER A 241 -10.34 13.92 2.83
CA SER A 241 -11.56 14.14 2.04
C SER A 241 -11.80 12.99 1.07
N PHE A 242 -10.76 12.51 0.40
CA PHE A 242 -10.84 11.41 -0.55
C PHE A 242 -11.34 10.12 0.13
N VAL A 243 -10.72 9.68 1.23
CA VAL A 243 -11.16 8.46 1.94
C VAL A 243 -12.56 8.63 2.54
N LYS A 244 -12.92 9.81 3.06
CA LYS A 244 -14.30 10.05 3.53
C LYS A 244 -15.33 9.95 2.41
N ARG A 245 -15.03 10.43 1.21
CA ARG A 245 -15.91 10.30 0.03
C ARG A 245 -16.04 8.86 -0.47
N ARG A 246 -15.06 8.01 -0.19
CA ARG A 246 -15.10 6.57 -0.52
C ARG A 246 -15.91 5.74 0.47
N SER A 247 -16.00 6.18 1.72
CA SER A 247 -16.68 5.45 2.78
C SER A 247 -18.15 5.23 2.42
N MET A 248 -18.58 3.98 2.52
CA MET A 248 -19.93 3.54 2.17
C MET A 248 -20.78 3.24 3.41
N GLN A 249 -20.14 2.94 4.54
CA GLN A 249 -20.82 2.63 5.79
C GLN A 249 -20.01 3.09 6.99
N HIS A 250 -20.72 3.39 8.07
CA HIS A 250 -20.08 3.74 9.33
C HIS A 250 -19.21 2.58 9.83
N GLY A 251 -18.01 2.92 10.31
CA GLY A 251 -17.02 1.99 10.82
C GLY A 251 -16.25 1.22 9.73
N ASP A 252 -16.41 1.53 8.44
CA ASP A 252 -15.61 0.92 7.38
C ASP A 252 -14.14 1.36 7.39
N LEU A 253 -13.35 0.76 6.51
CA LEU A 253 -11.91 1.03 6.45
C LEU A 253 -11.61 2.47 6.07
N ASP A 254 -12.35 3.02 5.11
CA ASP A 254 -12.09 4.34 4.55
C ASP A 254 -12.46 5.45 5.56
N GLU A 255 -13.56 5.32 6.31
CA GLU A 255 -13.87 6.22 7.43
C GLU A 255 -12.79 6.16 8.52
N ARG A 256 -12.37 4.94 8.90
CA ARG A 256 -11.32 4.77 9.91
C ARG A 256 -10.00 5.40 9.47
N TYR A 257 -9.60 5.25 8.20
CA TYR A 257 -8.42 5.92 7.68
C TYR A 257 -8.55 7.45 7.80
N GLY A 258 -9.72 8.01 7.51
CA GLY A 258 -10.00 9.43 7.70
C GLY A 258 -9.79 9.88 9.15
N THR A 259 -10.27 9.09 10.12
CA THR A 259 -10.08 9.35 11.55
C THR A 259 -8.62 9.26 11.96
N ILE A 260 -7.90 8.21 11.55
CA ILE A 260 -6.48 8.00 11.88
C ILE A 260 -5.62 9.16 11.37
N LEU A 261 -5.80 9.55 10.09
CA LEU A 261 -5.06 10.65 9.49
C LEU A 261 -5.34 11.98 10.22
N SER A 262 -6.60 12.23 10.60
CA SER A 262 -6.99 13.44 11.33
C SER A 262 -6.36 13.50 12.72
N GLN A 263 -6.34 12.38 13.45
CA GLN A 263 -5.73 12.26 14.77
C GLN A 263 -4.21 12.49 14.70
N LEU A 264 -3.51 11.74 13.84
CA LEU A 264 -2.06 11.85 13.68
C LEU A 264 -1.59 13.25 13.25
N TRP A 265 -2.39 13.95 12.44
CA TRP A 265 -2.10 15.34 12.08
C TRP A 265 -2.26 16.29 13.28
N SER A 266 -3.36 16.16 14.03
CA SER A 266 -3.71 17.10 15.10
C SER A 266 -2.68 17.14 16.24
N ASN A 267 -1.98 16.03 16.49
CA ASN A 267 -0.90 15.96 17.47
C ASN A 267 0.50 16.21 16.88
N SER A 268 0.64 16.85 15.70
CA SER A 268 1.96 17.19 15.15
C SER A 268 2.78 18.10 16.07
N ASP A 269 2.10 18.87 16.92
CA ASP A 269 2.68 19.97 17.70
C ASP A 269 3.09 19.57 19.12
N SER A 270 2.59 18.46 19.68
CA SER A 270 2.91 18.00 21.04
C SER A 270 4.25 17.26 21.15
N MET A 271 5.19 17.54 20.24
CA MET A 271 6.40 16.74 20.02
C MET A 271 7.47 16.97 21.10
N ASP A 272 7.56 16.00 22.01
CA ASP A 272 8.84 15.64 22.60
C ASP A 272 9.65 14.89 21.54
N THR A 273 10.52 15.60 20.82
CA THR A 273 11.39 15.07 19.75
C THR A 273 12.36 13.97 20.20
N SER A 274 12.34 13.59 21.48
CA SER A 274 13.25 12.62 22.09
C SER A 274 12.82 11.16 21.89
N THR A 275 11.55 10.86 21.59
CA THR A 275 11.03 9.47 21.71
C THR A 275 10.73 8.75 20.38
N ALA A 276 10.54 9.43 19.24
CA ALA A 276 10.38 8.75 17.94
C ALA A 276 10.76 9.63 16.74
N ASN A 277 11.81 9.24 16.00
CA ASN A 277 12.16 9.87 14.73
C ASN A 277 11.22 9.37 13.62
N GLY A 278 10.35 10.24 13.09
CA GLY A 278 9.38 9.90 12.03
C GLY A 278 10.01 9.32 10.75
N LEU A 279 11.33 9.43 10.58
CA LEU A 279 12.07 8.91 9.41
C LEU A 279 12.49 7.45 9.52
N ASP A 280 12.37 6.85 10.70
CA ASP A 280 12.82 5.48 10.94
C ASP A 280 11.63 4.51 10.90
N LEU A 281 11.85 3.37 10.24
CA LEU A 281 10.86 2.29 10.08
C LEU A 281 11.23 1.13 10.98
N ARG A 282 10.32 0.72 11.87
CA ARG A 282 10.43 -0.51 12.66
C ARG A 282 9.95 -1.70 11.84
N ILE A 283 8.84 -1.54 11.13
CA ILE A 283 8.34 -2.51 10.15
C ILE A 283 9.05 -2.27 8.83
N ARG A 284 9.76 -3.29 8.35
CA ARG A 284 10.55 -3.24 7.10
C ARG A 284 10.29 -4.43 6.18
N SER A 285 9.39 -5.33 6.57
CA SER A 285 9.06 -6.57 5.85
C SER A 285 7.91 -6.41 4.86
N ARG A 286 7.35 -5.20 4.69
CA ARG A 286 6.12 -4.93 3.93
C ARG A 286 6.36 -4.10 2.66
N LEU A 287 7.53 -4.24 2.05
CA LEU A 287 7.94 -3.47 0.86
C LEU A 287 7.74 -1.95 1.08
N PHE A 288 7.45 -1.17 0.04
CA PHE A 288 7.14 0.26 0.18
C PHE A 288 5.94 0.56 1.11
N MET A 289 5.01 -0.39 1.26
CA MET A 289 3.87 -0.25 2.17
C MET A 289 4.27 -0.32 3.66
N SER A 290 5.52 -0.68 3.97
CA SER A 290 6.07 -0.59 5.33
C SER A 290 5.84 0.77 5.98
N VAL A 291 5.90 1.85 5.20
CA VAL A 291 5.60 3.21 5.67
C VAL A 291 4.18 3.30 6.25
N VAL A 292 3.19 2.70 5.58
CA VAL A 292 1.80 2.70 6.00
C VAL A 292 1.61 1.80 7.22
N PHE A 293 2.08 0.55 7.17
CA PHE A 293 1.92 -0.40 8.27
C PHE A 293 2.58 0.10 9.56
N ASP A 294 3.78 0.66 9.46
CA ASP A 294 4.47 1.20 10.63
C ASP A 294 3.72 2.41 11.21
N SER A 295 3.21 3.30 10.35
CA SER A 295 2.43 4.46 10.79
C SER A 295 1.10 4.08 11.44
N LEU A 296 0.46 2.99 10.99
CA LEU A 296 -0.73 2.45 11.64
C LEU A 296 -0.43 1.86 13.02
N TRP A 297 0.73 1.21 13.18
CA TRP A 297 1.19 0.77 14.50
C TRP A 297 1.52 1.93 15.41
N TRP A 298 2.19 2.95 14.89
CA TRP A 298 2.44 4.18 15.62
C TRP A 298 1.14 4.81 16.14
N TRP A 299 0.12 4.93 15.28
CA TRP A 299 -1.19 5.41 15.71
C TRP A 299 -1.81 4.56 16.83
N ARG A 300 -1.72 3.22 16.76
CA ARG A 300 -2.23 2.36 17.85
C ARG A 300 -1.53 2.61 19.18
N VAL A 301 -0.21 2.82 19.15
CA VAL A 301 0.56 3.11 20.35
C VAL A 301 0.13 4.45 20.95
N GLU A 302 -0.04 5.47 20.11
CA GLU A 302 -0.36 6.83 20.57
C GLU A 302 -1.83 6.99 21.03
N TYR A 303 -2.79 6.31 20.38
CA TYR A 303 -4.22 6.55 20.60
C TYR A 303 -5.01 5.35 21.12
N ASN A 304 -4.52 4.13 20.96
CA ASN A 304 -5.25 2.91 21.35
C ASN A 304 -4.69 2.28 22.64
N GLY A 305 -3.67 2.87 23.26
CA GLY A 305 -3.07 2.40 24.52
C GLY A 305 -2.42 1.02 24.44
N GLN A 306 -2.23 0.49 23.22
CA GLN A 306 -1.59 -0.81 23.00
C GLN A 306 -0.09 -0.60 22.83
N GLY A 307 0.72 -1.33 23.60
CA GLY A 307 2.17 -1.33 23.44
C GLY A 307 2.58 -1.72 22.02
N SER A 308 3.73 -1.21 21.56
CA SER A 308 4.32 -1.65 20.29
C SER A 308 4.80 -3.09 20.45
N PRO A 309 4.39 -4.03 19.57
CA PRO A 309 4.86 -5.41 19.61
C PRO A 309 6.35 -5.54 19.24
N TYR A 310 6.99 -4.44 18.85
CA TYR A 310 8.39 -4.37 18.45
C TYR A 310 9.27 -3.72 19.52
N ASP A 311 8.69 -3.25 20.63
CA ASP A 311 9.47 -2.71 21.74
C ASP A 311 9.89 -3.88 22.62
N THR A 312 11.14 -4.34 22.45
CA THR A 312 11.71 -5.49 23.17
C THR A 312 12.06 -5.23 24.63
N ASP A 313 11.75 -4.03 25.15
CA ASP A 313 12.22 -3.57 26.47
C ASP A 313 11.17 -3.58 27.59
N ASN A 314 10.01 -4.22 27.41
CA ASN A 314 9.12 -4.49 28.54
C ASN A 314 9.17 -5.95 28.95
N THR A 315 9.96 -6.19 30.01
CA THR A 315 9.84 -7.26 31.00
C THR A 315 8.65 -8.18 30.80
N ALA A 316 8.93 -9.41 30.36
CA ALA A 316 8.06 -10.54 30.67
C ALA A 316 7.74 -10.47 32.17
N PRO A 317 6.46 -10.46 32.58
CA PRO A 317 6.15 -10.60 33.99
C PRO A 317 6.73 -11.93 34.46
N GLU A 318 7.54 -11.90 35.51
CA GLU A 318 8.01 -13.12 36.17
C GLU A 318 6.80 -14.02 36.50
N PRO A 319 6.91 -15.35 36.37
CA PRO A 319 5.84 -16.25 36.75
C PRO A 319 5.70 -16.29 38.28
N GLY A 320 5.04 -15.29 38.83
CA GLY A 320 4.67 -15.18 40.23
C GLY A 320 3.31 -15.84 40.45
N GLN A 321 3.35 -17.04 41.03
CA GLN A 321 2.31 -17.76 41.78
C GLN A 321 0.84 -17.46 41.43
N SER A 322 0.23 -18.45 40.78
CA SER A 322 -1.20 -18.69 40.74
C SER A 322 -1.83 -18.65 42.14
N ASP A 323 -2.62 -17.63 42.42
CA ASP A 323 -3.78 -17.79 43.28
C ASP A 323 -5.02 -17.74 42.38
N ASP A 324 -5.65 -18.91 42.27
CA ASP A 324 -6.94 -19.12 41.63
C ASP A 324 -7.99 -18.25 42.31
N THR A 325 -8.49 -17.22 41.63
CA THR A 325 -9.82 -16.68 41.94
C THR A 325 -10.43 -15.98 40.72
N ASP A 326 -11.38 -16.70 40.11
CA ASP A 326 -12.48 -16.24 39.27
C ASP A 326 -12.21 -15.14 38.24
N ALA A 327 -11.86 -15.61 37.04
CA ALA A 327 -12.06 -14.90 35.78
C ALA A 327 -13.56 -14.72 35.49
N SER A 328 -14.20 -13.74 36.10
CA SER A 328 -15.36 -13.06 35.54
C SER A 328 -15.54 -11.71 36.25
N THR A 329 -16.00 -10.70 35.50
CA THR A 329 -16.27 -9.31 35.94
C THR A 329 -15.05 -8.44 36.27
N PHE A 330 -14.61 -7.61 35.31
CA PHE A 330 -14.58 -6.13 35.41
C PHE A 330 -14.02 -5.52 34.11
N TRP A 331 -14.87 -5.43 33.07
CA TRP A 331 -14.68 -4.44 32.00
C TRP A 331 -15.41 -3.16 32.42
N ASN A 332 -14.72 -2.22 33.06
CA ASN A 332 -15.29 -0.90 33.32
C ASN A 332 -15.18 -0.04 32.04
N SER A 333 -16.25 -0.07 31.26
CA SER A 333 -16.51 0.90 30.19
C SER A 333 -16.97 2.23 30.80
N THR A 334 -16.05 3.07 31.29
CA THR A 334 -16.37 4.48 31.56
C THR A 334 -15.11 5.35 31.63
N ALA A 335 -14.71 5.93 30.50
CA ALA A 335 -13.96 7.20 30.43
C ALA A 335 -13.93 7.71 28.97
N ALA A 336 -15.10 7.99 28.40
CA ALA A 336 -15.22 8.95 27.31
C ALA A 336 -16.09 10.10 27.85
N PRO A 337 -15.68 11.37 27.75
CA PRO A 337 -16.59 12.46 28.06
C PRO A 337 -17.69 12.48 27.00
N VAL A 338 -18.92 12.23 27.46
CA VAL A 338 -20.16 12.26 26.70
C VAL A 338 -20.65 13.70 26.55
N GLY A 339 -21.10 14.02 25.34
CA GLY A 339 -21.99 15.13 24.98
C GLY A 339 -21.97 15.29 23.46
N ASP A 340 -23.03 15.10 22.67
CA ASP A 340 -24.44 14.86 22.94
C ASP A 340 -25.06 13.97 21.84
N SER A 341 -26.01 13.15 22.29
CA SER A 341 -27.11 12.43 21.62
C SER A 341 -27.33 12.59 20.12
N PHE A 342 -27.45 11.47 19.37
CA PHE A 342 -28.67 11.14 18.59
C PHE A 342 -28.69 9.65 18.16
N GLY A 343 -29.69 8.91 18.67
CA GLY A 343 -30.46 7.90 17.92
C GLY A 343 -29.82 6.53 17.64
N LEU A 344 -30.00 5.58 18.57
CA LEU A 344 -29.83 4.15 18.31
C LEU A 344 -30.84 3.64 17.27
N SER A 345 -30.33 2.92 16.27
CA SER A 345 -31.08 1.84 15.60
C SER A 345 -30.15 0.65 15.40
N ASN A 346 -30.48 -0.45 16.08
CA ASN A 346 -29.79 -1.74 16.11
C ASN A 346 -29.49 -2.28 14.70
N LEU A 347 -28.20 -2.41 14.39
CA LEU A 347 -27.66 -3.31 13.37
C LEU A 347 -26.50 -4.07 14.00
N PRO A 348 -26.24 -5.34 13.61
CA PRO A 348 -25.24 -6.16 14.28
C PRO A 348 -23.89 -5.47 14.15
N GLU A 349 -23.26 -5.16 15.30
CA GLU A 349 -21.87 -4.75 15.36
C GLU A 349 -21.03 -5.87 14.73
N VAL A 350 -20.68 -5.71 13.46
CA VAL A 350 -19.58 -6.47 12.87
C VAL A 350 -18.31 -5.86 13.45
N TYR A 351 -18.02 -6.30 14.68
CA TYR A 351 -16.78 -6.00 15.38
C TYR A 351 -15.64 -6.67 14.59
N MET A 352 -15.07 -5.94 13.62
CA MET A 352 -13.82 -6.33 13.00
C MET A 352 -12.71 -6.13 14.04
N ASP A 353 -12.50 -7.17 14.83
CA ASP A 353 -11.37 -7.32 15.72
C ASP A 353 -10.07 -7.22 14.90
N TRP A 354 -9.25 -6.23 15.23
CA TRP A 354 -7.99 -5.90 14.57
C TRP A 354 -6.78 -6.52 15.27
N ASN A 355 -7.02 -7.58 16.05
CA ASN A 355 -5.98 -8.52 16.44
C ASN A 355 -5.30 -9.07 15.18
N PHE A 356 -4.12 -8.54 14.87
CA PHE A 356 -3.14 -9.23 14.03
C PHE A 356 -2.64 -10.39 14.90
N PRO A 357 -2.88 -11.66 14.56
CA PRO A 357 -2.46 -12.74 15.42
C PRO A 357 -0.94 -12.90 15.33
N LEU A 358 -0.23 -12.48 16.38
CA LEU A 358 0.88 -13.24 16.91
C LEU A 358 0.35 -13.98 18.14
N ASN A 359 -0.43 -15.04 17.88
CA ASN A 359 -0.62 -16.09 18.87
C ASN A 359 -0.54 -17.41 18.09
N ILE A 360 0.69 -17.86 17.89
CA ILE A 360 0.95 -19.29 17.67
C ILE A 360 1.04 -19.85 19.07
N ASP A 361 -0.10 -20.23 19.63
CA ASP A 361 -0.15 -21.16 20.75
C ASP A 361 -1.34 -22.10 20.54
N TYR A 362 -0.97 -23.36 20.24
CA TYR A 362 -1.76 -24.60 20.23
C TYR A 362 -2.93 -24.67 19.22
N ILE A 363 -3.13 -25.74 18.46
CA ILE A 363 -3.28 -27.19 18.77
C ILE A 363 -2.94 -27.93 17.45
N GLY A 364 -2.35 -29.12 17.34
CA GLY A 364 -2.02 -30.24 18.22
C GLY A 364 -1.68 -31.42 17.31
#